data_AF-A0A1M4V4S5-F1
#
_entry.id   AF-A0A1M4V4S5-F1
#
_cell.length_a   1.000
_cell.length_b   1.000
_cell.length_c   1.000
_cell.angle_alpha   90.00
_cell.angle_beta   90.00
_cell.angle_gamma   90.00
#
_symmetry.space_group_name_H-M   'P 1'
#
loop_
_entity.id
_entity.type
_entity.pdbx_description
1 polymer ?
#
loop_
_entity_poly.entity_id
_entity_poly.type
_entity_poly.pdbx_seq_one_letter_code
_entity_poly.pdbx_strand_id
1 'polypeptide(L)'
;MGVQPISVPQSLAYVLTAAGDRNGVDFDYLLQTAMRESSLDPQAKARTSSAVGLFQFLEGTWMQVMKQEGPRLGYGQYADAIEVTSEGDYRVRDPALKAQILKLREDPQIAADLAAAFTKTNGDYLQTRFGRMPSAGELYIAHFLGAQGAERMFNAGLQNPDQVAANLFPRQAAANRTIFYSDGHPRTIREVYRSLVAKHETAGVSSGFAAQQMVSQQAVKPPEPVVASRFSTENMSFTGLFKTEPETGAAQSPLSVAPGEGSAFFTQLYGQ
;
A
#
# COMPACT_ATOMS: atom_id res chain seq x y z
N MET A 1 -28.94 6.90 -12.00
CA MET A 1 -29.04 6.75 -10.53
C MET A 1 -27.92 7.58 -9.92
N GLY A 2 -28.21 8.43 -8.93
CA GLY A 2 -27.17 9.22 -8.28
C GLY A 2 -26.32 8.31 -7.38
N VAL A 3 -24.99 8.38 -7.52
CA VAL A 3 -24.08 7.79 -6.54
C VAL A 3 -24.18 8.63 -5.26
N GLN A 4 -24.68 8.02 -4.19
CA GLN A 4 -24.61 8.64 -2.86
C GLN A 4 -23.12 8.78 -2.50
N PRO A 5 -22.63 9.97 -2.11
CA PRO A 5 -21.26 10.11 -1.67
C PRO A 5 -21.03 9.23 -0.43
N ILE A 6 -19.97 8.43 -0.44
CA ILE A 6 -19.60 7.59 0.70
C ILE A 6 -19.18 8.53 1.82
N SER A 7 -20.03 8.70 2.82
CA SER A 7 -19.75 9.51 4.00
C SER A 7 -18.87 8.71 4.96
N VAL A 8 -17.63 9.16 5.14
CA VAL A 8 -16.69 8.57 6.11
C VAL A 8 -17.11 9.01 7.53
N PRO A 9 -17.42 8.09 8.46
CA PRO A 9 -17.70 8.46 9.85
C PRO A 9 -16.52 9.21 10.45
N GLN A 10 -16.77 10.34 11.14
CA GLN A 10 -15.69 11.17 11.72
C GLN A 10 -14.78 10.40 12.69
N SER A 11 -15.34 9.44 13.43
CA SER A 11 -14.57 8.53 14.29
C SER A 11 -13.61 7.65 13.49
N LEU A 12 -14.05 7.10 12.34
CA LEU A 12 -13.18 6.34 11.45
C LEU A 12 -12.11 7.23 10.81
N ALA A 13 -12.47 8.45 10.38
CA ALA A 13 -11.50 9.40 9.84
C ALA A 13 -10.38 9.70 10.87
N TYR A 14 -10.75 9.92 12.13
CA TYR A 14 -9.79 10.17 13.21
C TYR A 14 -8.84 8.99 13.47
N VAL A 15 -9.35 7.75 13.60
CA VAL A 15 -8.46 6.59 13.88
C VAL A 15 -7.52 6.28 12.71
N LEU A 16 -7.98 6.48 11.47
CA LEU A 16 -7.16 6.32 10.27
C LEU A 16 -6.05 7.38 10.20
N THR A 17 -6.35 8.65 10.48
CA THR A 17 -5.35 9.72 10.56
C THR A 17 -4.32 9.41 11.65
N ALA A 18 -4.76 9.12 12.87
CA ALA A 18 -3.86 8.85 13.99
C ALA A 18 -2.96 7.62 13.78
N ALA A 19 -3.48 6.56 13.13
CA ALA A 19 -2.67 5.39 12.76
C ALA A 19 -1.67 5.71 11.65
N GLY A 20 -2.05 6.53 10.67
CA GLY A 20 -1.17 7.02 9.61
C GLY A 20 0.00 7.83 10.15
N ASP A 21 -0.29 8.85 10.96
CA ASP A 21 0.70 9.76 11.56
C ASP A 21 1.76 9.00 12.39
N ARG A 22 1.36 7.99 13.16
CA ARG A 22 2.26 7.16 13.99
C ARG A 22 3.20 6.26 13.18
N ASN A 23 2.86 5.97 11.92
CA ASN A 23 3.56 4.97 11.10
C ASN A 23 4.16 5.54 9.81
N GLY A 24 3.87 6.81 9.46
CA GLY A 24 4.27 7.40 8.19
C GLY A 24 3.55 6.78 7.00
N VAL A 25 2.24 6.55 7.13
CA VAL A 25 1.38 6.00 6.06
C VAL A 25 0.25 6.98 5.78
N ASP A 26 0.03 7.32 4.51
CA ASP A 26 -0.97 8.31 4.13
C ASP A 26 -2.40 7.91 4.53
N PHE A 27 -3.15 8.88 5.03
CA PHE A 27 -4.58 8.72 5.37
C PHE A 27 -5.39 8.16 4.19
N ASP A 28 -5.17 8.69 2.98
CA ASP A 28 -5.90 8.27 1.78
C ASP A 28 -5.64 6.80 1.45
N TYR A 29 -4.41 6.30 1.62
CA TYR A 29 -4.08 4.88 1.45
C TYR A 29 -4.84 3.99 2.44
N LEU A 30 -4.87 4.38 3.72
CA LEU A 30 -5.56 3.62 4.77
C LEU A 30 -7.08 3.63 4.54
N LEU A 31 -7.64 4.78 4.16
CA LEU A 31 -9.06 4.94 3.83
C LEU A 31 -9.44 4.10 2.61
N GLN A 32 -8.67 4.16 1.52
CA GLN A 32 -8.89 3.36 0.32
C GLN A 32 -8.81 1.86 0.59
N THR A 33 -7.85 1.44 1.42
CA THR A 33 -7.73 0.03 1.82
C THR A 33 -8.95 -0.39 2.64
N ALA A 34 -9.37 0.40 3.63
CA ALA A 34 -10.56 0.11 4.44
C ALA A 34 -11.87 0.09 3.61
N MET A 35 -12.02 1.00 2.65
CA MET A 35 -13.14 0.99 1.70
C MET A 35 -13.14 -0.27 0.82
N ARG A 36 -11.97 -0.68 0.32
CA ARG A 36 -11.81 -1.85 -0.55
C ARG A 36 -12.01 -3.17 0.17
N GLU A 37 -11.50 -3.29 1.39
CA GLU A 37 -11.53 -4.54 2.16
C GLU A 37 -12.88 -4.76 2.86
N SER A 38 -13.48 -3.72 3.46
CA SER A 38 -14.72 -3.88 4.24
C SER A 38 -15.84 -2.88 3.93
N SER A 39 -15.68 -1.98 2.96
CA SER A 39 -16.59 -0.85 2.75
C SER A 39 -16.77 0.01 4.02
N LEU A 40 -15.69 0.18 4.79
CA LEU A 40 -15.65 0.87 6.09
C LEU A 40 -16.39 0.19 7.25
N ASP A 41 -16.85 -1.07 7.10
CA ASP A 41 -17.42 -1.84 8.20
C ASP A 41 -16.31 -2.46 9.09
N PRO A 42 -16.19 -2.08 10.37
CA PRO A 42 -15.22 -2.69 11.29
C PRO A 42 -15.66 -4.07 11.80
N GLN A 43 -16.90 -4.49 11.56
CA GLN A 43 -17.44 -5.81 11.94
C GLN A 43 -17.47 -6.81 10.78
N ALA A 44 -16.99 -6.43 9.59
CA ALA A 44 -17.02 -7.25 8.39
C ALA A 44 -16.28 -8.57 8.57
N LYS A 45 -16.89 -9.67 8.13
CA LYS A 45 -16.35 -11.04 8.22
C LYS A 45 -16.46 -11.73 6.87
N ALA A 46 -15.34 -12.17 6.31
CA ALA A 46 -15.35 -12.95 5.09
C ALA A 46 -16.03 -14.31 5.31
N ARG A 47 -16.77 -14.77 4.30
CA ARG A 47 -17.49 -16.08 4.37
C ARG A 47 -16.59 -17.29 4.06
N THR A 48 -15.40 -17.05 3.50
CA THR A 48 -14.54 -18.07 2.88
C THR A 48 -13.10 -18.06 3.42
N SER A 49 -12.79 -17.21 4.39
CA SER A 49 -11.45 -17.08 4.98
C SER A 49 -11.57 -16.65 6.45
N SER A 50 -10.44 -16.56 7.15
CA SER A 50 -10.38 -16.02 8.51
C SER A 50 -10.36 -14.49 8.58
N ALA A 51 -10.60 -13.78 7.46
CA ALA A 51 -10.54 -12.32 7.39
C ALA A 51 -11.65 -11.65 8.21
N VAL A 52 -11.26 -10.70 9.06
CA VAL A 52 -12.16 -9.93 9.93
C VAL A 52 -11.72 -8.47 9.98
N GLY A 53 -12.70 -7.57 10.09
CA GLY A 53 -12.47 -6.18 10.46
C GLY A 53 -12.28 -5.22 9.30
N LEU A 54 -11.96 -3.97 9.66
CA LEU A 54 -11.83 -2.83 8.74
C LEU A 54 -10.83 -3.07 7.60
N PHE A 55 -9.79 -3.88 7.85
CA PHE A 55 -8.73 -4.22 6.91
C PHE A 55 -8.69 -5.73 6.56
N GLN A 56 -9.77 -6.48 6.83
CA GLN A 56 -9.91 -7.91 6.52
C GLN A 56 -8.71 -8.78 6.93
N PHE A 57 -8.13 -8.51 8.10
CA PHE A 57 -6.95 -9.21 8.59
C PHE A 57 -7.21 -10.72 8.77
N LEU A 58 -6.43 -11.53 8.06
CA LEU A 58 -6.34 -12.98 8.30
C LEU A 58 -5.75 -13.26 9.68
N GLU A 59 -6.13 -14.39 10.28
CA GLU A 59 -5.65 -14.80 11.61
C GLU A 59 -4.12 -14.85 11.73
N GLY A 60 -3.43 -15.48 10.76
CA GLY A 60 -1.97 -15.58 10.77
C GLY A 60 -1.28 -14.21 10.65
N THR A 61 -1.73 -13.38 9.69
CA THR A 61 -1.19 -12.03 9.50
C THR A 61 -1.44 -11.15 10.72
N TRP A 62 -2.62 -11.24 11.35
CA TRP A 62 -2.91 -10.51 12.58
C TRP A 62 -1.96 -10.87 13.71
N MET A 63 -1.76 -12.18 13.94
CA MET A 63 -0.86 -12.67 14.98
C MET A 63 0.60 -12.28 14.70
N GLN A 64 1.03 -12.32 13.43
CA GLN A 64 2.34 -11.83 13.01
C GLN A 64 2.54 -10.34 13.36
N VAL A 65 1.65 -9.48 12.87
CA VAL A 65 1.80 -8.02 13.02
C VAL A 65 1.62 -7.62 14.48
N MET A 66 0.70 -8.24 15.22
CA MET A 66 0.57 -8.05 16.66
C MET A 66 1.84 -8.45 17.40
N LYS A 67 2.51 -9.56 17.03
CA LYS A 67 3.76 -9.98 17.66
C LYS A 67 4.93 -9.04 17.37
N GLN A 68 5.05 -8.58 16.12
CA GLN A 68 6.18 -7.80 15.64
C GLN A 68 6.05 -6.31 16.03
N GLU A 69 4.88 -5.72 15.77
CA GLU A 69 4.65 -4.28 15.87
C GLU A 69 3.85 -3.89 17.12
N GLY A 70 3.07 -4.82 17.69
CA GLY A 70 2.26 -4.58 18.88
C GLY A 70 3.00 -3.91 20.05
N PRO A 71 4.22 -4.33 20.43
CA PRO A 71 4.95 -3.71 21.55
C PRO A 71 5.18 -2.20 21.38
N ARG A 72 5.60 -1.74 20.19
CA ARG A 72 5.83 -0.30 19.94
C ARG A 72 4.54 0.52 19.79
N LEU A 73 3.42 -0.15 19.53
CA LEU A 73 2.09 0.45 19.43
C LEU A 73 1.35 0.47 20.78
N GLY A 74 1.95 -0.03 21.87
CA GLY A 74 1.33 -0.12 23.19
C GLY A 74 0.52 -1.41 23.44
N TYR A 75 0.55 -2.35 22.52
CA TYR A 75 -0.14 -3.65 22.57
C TYR A 75 0.74 -4.81 23.06
N GLY A 76 1.83 -4.51 23.76
CA GLY A 76 2.81 -5.49 24.26
C GLY A 76 2.17 -6.68 24.99
N GLN A 77 1.17 -6.43 25.85
CA GLN A 77 0.44 -7.48 26.58
C GLN A 77 -0.18 -8.57 25.68
N TYR A 78 -0.58 -8.21 24.45
CA TYR A 78 -1.11 -9.17 23.47
C TYR A 78 0.02 -9.81 22.66
N ALA A 79 1.07 -9.06 22.34
CA ALA A 79 2.25 -9.55 21.66
C ALA A 79 3.02 -10.59 22.49
N ASP A 80 3.09 -10.43 23.81
CA ASP A 80 3.79 -11.34 24.73
C ASP A 80 3.10 -12.72 24.81
N ALA A 81 1.77 -12.75 24.69
CA ALA A 81 0.98 -13.98 24.66
C ALA A 81 1.11 -14.78 23.34
N ILE A 82 1.65 -14.14 22.28
CA ILE A 82 1.87 -14.77 20.98
C ILE A 82 3.28 -15.37 20.94
N GLU A 83 3.36 -16.67 20.69
CA GLU A 83 4.59 -17.42 20.53
C GLU A 83 4.85 -17.70 19.04
N VAL A 84 6.12 -17.64 18.64
CA VAL A 84 6.57 -18.13 17.34
C VAL A 84 7.00 -19.58 17.52
N THR A 85 6.49 -20.49 16.68
CA THR A 85 6.87 -21.91 16.68
C THR A 85 8.24 -22.10 16.03
N SER A 86 8.82 -23.30 16.17
CA SER A 86 10.02 -23.71 15.42
C SER A 86 9.84 -23.69 13.90
N GLU A 87 8.61 -23.68 13.41
CA GLU A 87 8.24 -23.64 11.99
C GLU A 87 7.99 -22.21 11.49
N GLY A 88 8.02 -21.20 12.39
CA GLY A 88 7.79 -19.79 12.09
C GLY A 88 6.32 -19.33 12.19
N ASP A 89 5.41 -20.24 12.55
CA ASP A 89 3.99 -19.91 12.76
C ASP A 89 3.73 -19.20 14.09
N TYR A 90 2.65 -18.43 14.15
CA TYR A 90 2.25 -17.69 15.35
C TYR A 90 1.10 -18.40 16.08
N ARG A 91 1.27 -18.66 17.38
CA ARG A 91 0.27 -19.32 18.23
C ARG A 91 0.06 -18.58 19.55
N VAL A 92 -1.11 -18.78 20.16
CA VAL A 92 -1.40 -18.39 21.55
C VAL A 92 -1.81 -19.67 22.28
N ARG A 93 -1.21 -19.95 23.45
CA ARG A 93 -1.43 -21.22 24.17
C ARG A 93 -2.85 -21.36 24.74
N ASP A 94 -3.36 -20.29 25.35
CA ASP A 94 -4.71 -20.25 25.90
C ASP A 94 -5.73 -19.94 24.78
N PRO A 95 -6.70 -20.84 24.50
CA PRO A 95 -7.74 -20.60 23.51
C PRO A 95 -8.63 -19.39 23.81
N ALA A 96 -8.87 -19.07 25.09
CA ALA A 96 -9.69 -17.93 25.49
C ALA A 96 -8.97 -16.60 25.20
N LEU A 97 -7.69 -16.50 25.58
CA LEU A 97 -6.85 -15.36 25.21
C LEU A 97 -6.63 -15.26 23.69
N LYS A 98 -6.48 -16.38 22.99
CA LYS A 98 -6.42 -16.41 21.51
C LYS A 98 -7.68 -15.77 20.90
N ALA A 99 -8.87 -16.14 21.38
CA ALA A 99 -10.12 -15.60 20.92
C ALA A 99 -10.25 -14.08 21.22
N GLN A 100 -9.79 -13.63 22.38
CA GLN A 100 -9.72 -12.19 22.71
C GLN A 100 -8.82 -11.43 21.74
N ILE A 101 -7.57 -11.89 21.54
CA ILE A 101 -6.61 -11.26 20.62
C ILE A 101 -7.15 -11.23 19.19
N LEU A 102 -7.81 -12.30 18.72
CA LEU A 102 -8.43 -12.34 17.39
C LEU A 102 -9.65 -11.43 17.26
N LYS A 103 -10.35 -11.13 18.36
CA LYS A 103 -11.49 -10.21 18.37
C LYS A 103 -11.05 -8.75 18.22
N LEU A 104 -9.82 -8.40 18.61
CA LEU A 104 -9.27 -7.04 18.44
C LEU A 104 -9.22 -6.56 16.98
N ARG A 105 -9.38 -7.46 15.98
CA ARG A 105 -9.60 -7.09 14.57
C ARG A 105 -10.90 -6.31 14.34
N GLU A 106 -11.87 -6.47 15.22
CA GLU A 106 -13.15 -5.76 15.23
C GLU A 106 -13.05 -4.35 15.85
N ASP A 107 -11.90 -4.01 16.46
CA ASP A 107 -11.62 -2.68 17.02
C ASP A 107 -11.01 -1.77 15.93
N PRO A 108 -11.66 -0.64 15.56
CA PRO A 108 -11.16 0.23 14.50
C PRO A 108 -9.79 0.86 14.77
N GLN A 109 -9.47 1.17 16.03
CA GLN A 109 -8.21 1.80 16.41
C GLN A 109 -7.06 0.80 16.29
N ILE A 110 -7.21 -0.38 16.91
CA ILE A 110 -6.17 -1.43 16.89
C ILE A 110 -5.99 -1.95 15.45
N ALA A 111 -7.09 -2.15 14.70
CA ALA A 111 -7.01 -2.56 13.30
C ALA A 111 -6.30 -1.53 12.42
N ALA A 112 -6.55 -0.22 12.62
CA ALA A 112 -5.86 0.84 11.88
C ALA A 112 -4.38 0.93 12.24
N ASP A 113 -4.02 0.91 13.53
CA ASP A 113 -2.63 0.95 13.99
C ASP A 113 -1.81 -0.24 13.43
N LEU A 114 -2.37 -1.45 13.45
CA LEU A 114 -1.73 -2.64 12.86
C LEU A 114 -1.69 -2.60 11.33
N ALA A 115 -2.73 -2.08 10.65
CA ALA A 115 -2.73 -1.94 9.19
C ALA A 115 -1.68 -0.93 8.70
N ALA A 116 -1.54 0.20 9.40
CA ALA A 116 -0.52 1.20 9.11
C ALA A 116 0.89 0.65 9.40
N ALA A 117 1.10 -0.03 10.53
CA ALA A 117 2.37 -0.68 10.84
C ALA A 117 2.76 -1.77 9.83
N PHE A 118 1.81 -2.62 9.42
CA PHE A 118 2.03 -3.64 8.38
C PHE A 118 2.34 -3.01 7.01
N THR A 119 1.65 -1.94 6.66
CA THR A 119 1.92 -1.20 5.41
C THR A 119 3.33 -0.60 5.45
N LYS A 120 3.72 0.03 6.56
CA LYS A 120 5.07 0.61 6.71
C LYS A 120 6.15 -0.44 6.58
N THR A 121 6.07 -1.55 7.32
CA THR A 121 7.09 -2.61 7.31
C THR A 121 7.20 -3.30 5.94
N ASN A 122 6.07 -3.50 5.23
CA ASN A 122 6.08 -3.93 3.84
C ASN A 122 6.76 -2.89 2.91
N GLY A 123 6.49 -1.60 3.12
CA GLY A 123 7.09 -0.49 2.38
C GLY A 123 8.60 -0.39 2.54
N ASP A 124 9.08 -0.36 3.79
CA ASP A 124 10.51 -0.32 4.15
C ASP A 124 11.26 -1.52 3.56
N TYR A 125 10.67 -2.72 3.63
CA TYR A 125 11.23 -3.95 3.06
C TYR A 125 11.42 -3.84 1.54
N LEU A 126 10.37 -3.45 0.83
CA LEU A 126 10.39 -3.32 -0.62
C LEU A 126 11.29 -2.16 -1.08
N GLN A 127 11.33 -1.04 -0.32
CA GLN A 127 12.30 0.03 -0.57
C GLN A 127 13.74 -0.47 -0.47
N THR A 128 14.05 -1.26 0.54
CA THR A 128 15.37 -1.88 0.72
C THR A 128 15.73 -2.83 -0.43
N ARG A 129 14.72 -3.49 -1.04
CA ARG A 129 14.92 -4.43 -2.17
C ARG A 129 15.05 -3.76 -3.53
N PHE A 130 14.27 -2.71 -3.78
CA PHE A 130 14.09 -2.13 -5.11
C PHE A 130 14.61 -0.68 -5.23
N GLY A 131 15.19 -0.11 -4.18
CA GLY A 131 15.84 1.21 -4.19
C GLY A 131 14.87 2.40 -4.27
N ARG A 132 13.55 2.17 -4.25
CA ARG A 132 12.50 3.20 -4.26
C ARG A 132 11.34 2.81 -3.36
N MET A 133 10.62 3.80 -2.84
CA MET A 133 9.34 3.52 -2.18
C MET A 133 8.38 2.82 -3.17
N PRO A 134 7.61 1.81 -2.72
CA PRO A 134 6.52 1.28 -3.52
C PRO A 134 5.41 2.33 -3.67
N SER A 135 4.74 2.34 -4.81
CA SER A 135 3.50 3.07 -5.00
C SER A 135 2.39 2.52 -4.10
N ALA A 136 1.32 3.28 -3.89
CA ALA A 136 0.14 2.84 -3.14
C ALA A 136 -0.42 1.49 -3.66
N GLY A 137 -0.48 1.30 -4.98
CA GLY A 137 -0.88 0.03 -5.59
C GLY A 137 0.09 -1.14 -5.31
N GLU A 138 1.39 -0.87 -5.22
CA GLU A 138 2.41 -1.88 -4.87
C GLU A 138 2.42 -2.21 -3.36
N LEU A 139 2.17 -1.21 -2.50
CA LEU A 139 1.90 -1.43 -1.07
C LEU A 139 0.67 -2.32 -0.88
N TYR A 140 -0.38 -2.12 -1.68
CA TYR A 140 -1.53 -3.03 -1.68
C TYR A 140 -1.17 -4.45 -2.16
N ILE A 141 -0.32 -4.60 -3.17
CA ILE A 141 0.19 -5.93 -3.58
C ILE A 141 0.94 -6.59 -2.41
N ALA A 142 1.72 -5.83 -1.63
CA ALA A 142 2.41 -6.30 -0.44
C ALA A 142 1.45 -6.64 0.72
N HIS A 143 0.35 -5.89 0.87
CA HIS A 143 -0.72 -6.23 1.81
C HIS A 143 -1.37 -7.57 1.45
N PHE A 144 -1.64 -7.81 0.16
CA PHE A 144 -2.31 -9.01 -0.35
C PHE A 144 -1.41 -10.27 -0.42
N LEU A 145 -0.12 -10.12 -0.76
CA LEU A 145 0.82 -11.25 -0.92
C LEU A 145 1.82 -11.40 0.23
N GLY A 146 1.91 -10.43 1.15
CA GLY A 146 3.05 -10.23 2.04
C GLY A 146 4.26 -9.64 1.30
N ALA A 147 5.18 -8.98 2.03
CA ALA A 147 6.37 -8.33 1.47
C ALA A 147 7.19 -9.26 0.54
N GLN A 148 7.48 -10.49 0.97
CA GLN A 148 8.20 -11.49 0.17
C GLN A 148 7.42 -11.95 -1.07
N GLY A 149 6.09 -12.02 -0.98
CA GLY A 149 5.24 -12.36 -2.12
C GLY A 149 5.20 -11.25 -3.17
N ALA A 150 5.19 -9.99 -2.73
CA ALA A 150 5.34 -8.83 -3.59
C ALA A 150 6.74 -8.77 -4.22
N GLU A 151 7.82 -8.96 -3.45
CA GLU A 151 9.19 -9.06 -4.00
C GLU A 151 9.27 -10.13 -5.09
N ARG A 152 8.73 -11.32 -4.84
CA ARG A 152 8.68 -12.40 -5.83
C ARG A 152 7.87 -12.03 -7.07
N MET A 153 6.77 -11.30 -6.92
CA MET A 153 5.95 -10.85 -8.04
C MET A 153 6.68 -9.80 -8.89
N PHE A 154 7.36 -8.85 -8.25
CA PHE A 154 8.09 -7.79 -8.95
C PHE A 154 9.32 -8.38 -9.66
N ASN A 155 10.10 -9.24 -9.00
CA ASN A 155 11.20 -9.97 -9.63
C ASN A 155 10.74 -10.85 -10.80
N ALA A 156 9.58 -11.52 -10.69
CA ALA A 156 9.00 -12.25 -11.80
C ALA A 156 8.59 -11.31 -12.96
N GLY A 157 8.02 -10.14 -12.65
CA GLY A 157 7.66 -9.11 -13.64
C GLY A 157 8.88 -8.55 -14.38
N LEU A 158 9.98 -8.30 -13.66
CA LEU A 158 11.27 -7.85 -14.21
C LEU A 158 11.87 -8.88 -15.17
N GLN A 159 11.76 -10.18 -14.85
CA GLN A 159 12.32 -11.27 -15.66
C GLN A 159 11.46 -11.58 -16.89
N ASN A 160 10.16 -11.81 -16.68
CA ASN A 160 9.18 -12.05 -17.73
C ASN A 160 7.77 -11.66 -17.26
N PRO A 161 7.23 -10.51 -17.69
CA PRO A 161 5.90 -10.04 -17.30
C PRO A 161 4.74 -10.88 -17.86
N ASP A 162 4.98 -11.64 -18.93
CA ASP A 162 3.99 -12.46 -19.64
C ASP A 162 3.93 -13.91 -19.13
N GLN A 163 4.72 -14.27 -18.11
CA GLN A 163 4.62 -15.59 -17.49
C GLN A 163 3.35 -15.72 -16.64
N VAL A 164 2.78 -16.92 -16.61
CA VAL A 164 1.55 -17.24 -15.87
C VAL A 164 1.74 -17.08 -14.36
N ALA A 165 1.02 -16.14 -13.75
CA ALA A 165 1.13 -15.84 -12.32
C ALA A 165 0.71 -17.02 -11.43
N ALA A 166 -0.28 -17.81 -11.87
CA ALA A 166 -0.75 -18.98 -11.13
C ALA A 166 0.31 -20.08 -10.95
N ASN A 167 1.30 -20.16 -11.84
CA ASN A 167 2.41 -21.12 -11.72
C ASN A 167 3.39 -20.72 -10.62
N LEU A 168 3.56 -19.42 -10.38
CA LEU A 168 4.42 -18.89 -9.33
C LEU A 168 3.70 -18.84 -7.98
N PHE A 169 2.41 -18.50 -7.97
CA PHE A 169 1.59 -18.29 -6.77
C PHE A 169 0.42 -19.29 -6.66
N PRO A 170 0.64 -20.61 -6.70
CA PRO A 170 -0.45 -21.59 -6.82
C PRO A 170 -1.42 -21.57 -5.63
N ARG A 171 -0.93 -21.32 -4.40
CA ARG A 171 -1.79 -21.21 -3.21
C ARG A 171 -2.70 -19.98 -3.29
N GLN A 172 -2.14 -18.82 -3.64
CA GLN A 172 -2.88 -17.57 -3.77
C GLN A 172 -3.85 -17.61 -4.96
N ALA A 173 -3.47 -18.26 -6.07
CA ALA A 173 -4.30 -18.46 -7.24
C ALA A 173 -5.48 -19.40 -6.99
N ALA A 174 -5.29 -20.45 -6.18
CA ALA A 174 -6.38 -21.31 -5.72
C ALA A 174 -7.37 -20.55 -4.84
N ALA A 175 -6.87 -19.76 -3.88
CA ALA A 175 -7.70 -18.97 -2.97
C ALA A 175 -8.42 -17.78 -3.62
N ASN A 176 -7.79 -17.14 -4.63
CA ASN A 176 -8.23 -15.86 -5.21
C ASN A 176 -8.43 -15.97 -6.73
N ARG A 177 -9.27 -16.91 -7.18
CA ARG A 177 -9.42 -17.20 -8.61
C ARG A 177 -9.77 -15.99 -9.48
N THR A 178 -10.55 -15.04 -8.98
CA THR A 178 -10.93 -13.81 -9.70
C THR A 178 -9.79 -12.79 -9.89
N ILE A 179 -8.69 -12.94 -9.14
CA ILE A 179 -7.47 -12.13 -9.28
C ILE A 179 -6.51 -12.78 -10.26
N PHE A 180 -6.37 -14.12 -10.20
CA PHE A 180 -5.39 -14.89 -10.97
C PHE A 180 -5.90 -15.50 -12.28
N TYR A 181 -7.21 -15.43 -12.56
CA TYR A 181 -7.81 -15.93 -13.79
C TYR A 181 -8.85 -14.93 -14.35
N SER A 182 -9.05 -14.94 -15.66
CA SER A 182 -10.20 -14.34 -16.34
C SER A 182 -10.83 -15.40 -17.23
N ASP A 183 -12.15 -15.61 -17.14
CA ASP A 183 -12.88 -16.47 -18.08
C ASP A 183 -12.26 -17.89 -18.20
N GLY A 184 -11.84 -18.43 -17.06
CA GLY A 184 -11.12 -19.71 -16.93
C GLY A 184 -9.62 -19.67 -17.26
N HIS A 185 -9.16 -18.68 -18.03
CA HIS A 185 -7.78 -18.54 -18.47
C HIS A 185 -6.88 -17.95 -17.37
N PRO A 186 -5.67 -18.48 -17.15
CA PRO A 186 -4.76 -17.96 -16.14
C PRO A 186 -4.14 -16.63 -16.60
N ARG A 187 -4.10 -15.65 -15.68
CA ARG A 187 -3.50 -14.35 -15.92
C ARG A 187 -1.98 -14.39 -15.81
N THR A 188 -1.34 -13.53 -16.60
CA THR A 188 0.09 -13.20 -16.54
C THR A 188 0.42 -12.37 -15.29
N ILE A 189 1.70 -12.27 -14.95
CA ILE A 189 2.18 -11.36 -13.88
C ILE A 189 1.74 -9.92 -14.15
N ARG A 190 1.85 -9.44 -15.40
CA ARG A 190 1.41 -8.08 -15.79
C ARG A 190 -0.08 -7.85 -15.52
N GLU A 191 -0.93 -8.82 -15.83
CA GLU A 191 -2.38 -8.71 -15.66
C GLU A 191 -2.80 -8.77 -14.19
N VAL A 192 -2.18 -9.63 -13.39
CA VAL A 192 -2.42 -9.66 -11.94
C VAL A 192 -1.97 -8.35 -11.28
N TYR A 193 -0.78 -7.85 -11.62
CA TYR A 193 -0.27 -6.56 -11.16
C TYR A 193 -1.27 -5.43 -11.48
N ARG A 194 -1.67 -5.27 -12.76
CA ARG A 194 -2.65 -4.27 -13.19
C ARG A 194 -3.99 -4.42 -12.46
N SER A 195 -4.48 -5.65 -12.27
CA SER A 195 -5.75 -5.91 -11.57
C SER A 195 -5.70 -5.60 -10.08
N LEU A 196 -4.53 -5.56 -9.45
CA LEU A 196 -4.35 -5.20 -8.04
C LEU A 196 -4.15 -3.70 -7.85
N VAL A 197 -3.35 -3.06 -8.71
CA VAL A 197 -3.05 -1.62 -8.70
C VAL A 197 -4.25 -0.77 -9.11
N ALA A 198 -4.92 -1.07 -10.22
CA ALA A 198 -6.02 -0.23 -10.75
C ALA A 198 -7.19 -0.09 -9.75
N LYS A 199 -7.45 -1.13 -8.96
CA LYS A 199 -8.45 -1.13 -7.87
C LYS A 199 -8.08 -0.27 -6.66
N HIS A 200 -6.87 0.28 -6.62
CA HIS A 200 -6.39 1.16 -5.57
C HIS A 200 -6.26 2.60 -6.10
N GLU A 201 -5.77 2.79 -7.33
CA GLU A 201 -5.77 4.10 -8.01
C GLU A 201 -7.18 4.69 -8.25
N THR A 202 -8.17 3.84 -8.58
CA THR A 202 -9.56 4.29 -8.85
C THR A 202 -10.35 4.65 -7.60
N ALA A 203 -9.82 4.41 -6.41
CA ALA A 203 -10.45 4.76 -5.13
C ALA A 203 -10.05 6.16 -4.62
N GLY A 204 -9.53 7.03 -5.50
CA GLY A 204 -9.18 8.42 -5.20
C GLY A 204 -10.35 9.22 -4.63
N VAL A 205 -10.51 9.15 -3.31
CA VAL A 205 -11.34 10.06 -2.52
C VAL A 205 -10.88 11.46 -2.88
N SER A 206 -11.82 12.27 -3.35
CA SER A 206 -11.50 13.57 -3.93
C SER A 206 -10.70 14.40 -2.94
N SER A 207 -9.57 14.96 -3.42
CA SER A 207 -8.58 15.71 -2.62
C SER A 207 -9.20 16.85 -1.79
N GLY A 208 -10.40 17.27 -2.16
CA GLY A 208 -11.26 18.15 -1.37
C GLY A 208 -11.59 17.64 0.04
N PHE A 209 -11.76 16.34 0.32
CA PHE A 209 -12.11 15.87 1.67
C PHE A 209 -10.94 16.01 2.65
N ALA A 210 -9.75 15.52 2.27
CA ALA A 210 -8.52 15.73 3.04
C ALA A 210 -8.23 17.23 3.22
N ALA A 211 -8.40 18.04 2.15
CA ALA A 211 -8.30 19.49 2.25
C ALA A 211 -9.34 20.11 3.20
N GLN A 212 -10.61 19.67 3.18
CA GLN A 212 -11.65 20.17 4.09
C GLN A 212 -11.32 19.87 5.57
N GLN A 213 -10.74 18.70 5.83
CA GLN A 213 -10.37 18.25 7.17
C GLN A 213 -9.08 18.93 7.68
N MET A 214 -8.14 19.28 6.79
CA MET A 214 -6.97 20.11 7.14
C MET A 214 -7.32 21.59 7.33
N VAL A 215 -8.17 22.16 6.46
CA VAL A 215 -8.62 23.57 6.52
C VAL A 215 -9.46 23.85 7.78
N SER A 216 -10.13 22.83 8.34
CA SER A 216 -10.84 22.95 9.62
C SER A 216 -9.94 22.83 10.86
N GLN A 217 -8.64 22.54 10.69
CA GLN A 217 -7.69 22.41 11.81
C GLN A 217 -6.53 23.42 11.78
N GLN A 218 -6.24 24.10 10.66
CA GLN A 218 -5.14 25.08 10.56
C GLN A 218 -5.51 26.36 9.81
N ALA A 219 -5.05 27.49 10.35
CA ALA A 219 -5.16 28.80 9.70
C ALA A 219 -4.23 28.91 8.48
N VAL A 220 -4.71 29.59 7.44
CA VAL A 220 -4.21 29.53 6.06
C VAL A 220 -2.75 30.01 5.88
N LYS A 221 -1.98 29.25 5.09
CA LYS A 221 -0.81 29.73 4.33
C LYS A 221 -0.98 29.30 2.85
N PRO A 222 -0.62 30.11 1.84
CA PRO A 222 -0.90 29.78 0.44
C PRO A 222 -0.06 28.59 -0.08
N PRO A 223 -0.58 27.79 -1.03
CA PRO A 223 0.17 26.71 -1.65
C PRO A 223 1.21 27.22 -2.67
N GLU A 224 2.37 26.59 -2.70
CA GLU A 224 3.39 26.78 -3.74
C GLU A 224 2.99 26.07 -5.05
N PRO A 225 3.51 26.51 -6.22
CA PRO A 225 3.11 25.93 -7.50
C PRO A 225 3.58 24.48 -7.64
N VAL A 226 2.61 23.57 -7.83
CA VAL A 226 2.87 22.16 -8.13
C VAL A 226 3.59 22.00 -9.48
N VAL A 227 4.81 21.50 -9.44
CA VAL A 227 5.56 21.09 -10.64
C VAL A 227 4.86 19.88 -11.26
N ALA A 228 4.53 19.96 -12.55
CA ALA A 228 3.82 18.89 -13.25
C ALA A 228 4.61 17.56 -13.20
N SER A 229 3.89 16.45 -13.01
CA SER A 229 4.49 15.12 -13.01
C SER A 229 5.16 14.82 -14.35
N ARG A 230 6.44 14.44 -14.29
CA ARG A 230 7.30 14.08 -15.44
C ARG A 230 6.94 12.76 -16.14
N PHE A 231 5.73 12.24 -15.91
CA PHE A 231 5.20 11.02 -16.50
C PHE A 231 3.80 11.30 -17.07
N SER A 232 3.73 11.46 -18.39
CA SER A 232 2.45 11.50 -19.11
C SER A 232 1.84 10.10 -19.20
N THR A 233 0.52 10.04 -19.36
CA THR A 233 -0.27 8.80 -19.50
C THR A 233 0.16 7.92 -20.66
N GLU A 234 0.85 8.48 -21.66
CA GLU A 234 1.32 7.78 -22.87
C GLU A 234 2.55 6.89 -22.62
N ASN A 235 3.31 7.11 -21.53
CA ASN A 235 4.55 6.36 -21.24
C ASN A 235 4.37 5.12 -20.34
N MET A 236 3.13 4.70 -20.06
CA MET A 236 2.81 3.58 -19.16
C MET A 236 3.03 2.18 -19.78
N SER A 237 4.15 1.97 -20.49
CA SER A 237 4.61 0.63 -20.83
C SER A 237 5.15 -0.07 -19.57
N PHE A 238 4.83 -1.34 -19.37
CA PHE A 238 5.27 -2.07 -18.18
C PHE A 238 6.81 -2.08 -18.06
N THR A 239 7.53 -2.16 -19.18
CA THR A 239 9.00 -2.10 -19.22
C THR A 239 9.55 -0.73 -18.78
N GLY A 240 8.87 0.36 -19.12
CA GLY A 240 9.28 1.72 -18.74
C GLY A 240 9.23 1.98 -17.23
N LEU A 241 8.29 1.34 -16.52
CA LEU A 241 8.15 1.43 -15.06
C LEU A 241 9.31 0.79 -14.27
N PHE A 242 10.19 0.04 -14.94
CA PHE A 242 11.30 -0.70 -14.35
C PHE A 242 12.68 -0.41 -14.98
N LYS A 243 12.78 0.56 -15.90
CA LYS A 243 14.09 1.04 -16.38
C LYS A 243 14.81 1.82 -15.28
N THR A 244 16.07 1.50 -15.04
CA THR A 244 16.97 2.24 -14.14
C THR A 244 17.81 3.31 -14.86
N GLU A 245 17.64 3.47 -16.17
CA GLU A 245 18.35 4.44 -16.99
C GLU A 245 17.46 5.65 -17.32
N PRO A 246 17.97 6.90 -17.24
CA PRO A 246 17.24 8.07 -17.68
C PRO A 246 17.15 8.08 -19.22
N GLU A 247 15.93 8.11 -19.76
CA GLU A 247 15.77 8.30 -21.21
C GLU A 247 16.16 9.73 -21.61
N THR A 248 17.26 9.86 -22.36
CA THR A 248 17.62 11.11 -23.03
C THR A 248 16.62 11.37 -24.16
N GLY A 249 15.56 12.10 -23.84
CA GLY A 249 14.49 12.44 -24.78
C GLY A 249 15.03 13.16 -26.01
N ALA A 250 14.99 12.49 -27.17
CA ALA A 250 15.38 13.05 -28.46
C ALA A 250 14.31 14.01 -29.00
N ALA A 251 14.22 15.21 -28.39
CA ALA A 251 13.49 16.33 -28.97
C ALA A 251 14.30 16.91 -30.15
N GLN A 252 13.97 16.48 -31.37
CA GLN A 252 14.55 17.06 -32.59
C GLN A 252 14.21 18.55 -32.65
N SER A 253 15.25 19.39 -32.59
CA SER A 253 15.16 20.81 -32.90
C SER A 253 15.96 21.10 -34.17
N PRO A 254 15.44 21.90 -35.10
CA PRO A 254 16.27 22.65 -36.01
C PRO A 254 16.23 24.15 -35.69
N LEU A 255 17.43 24.76 -35.72
CA LEU A 255 17.76 26.17 -36.03
C LEU A 255 18.31 27.09 -34.91
N SER A 256 19.46 27.67 -35.28
CA SER A 256 20.06 28.96 -34.89
C SER A 256 20.61 29.21 -33.47
N VAL A 257 21.95 29.16 -33.41
CA VAL A 257 22.87 29.94 -32.55
C VAL A 257 22.54 31.45 -32.68
N ALA A 258 22.52 32.27 -31.62
CA ALA A 258 23.69 32.96 -31.03
C ALA A 258 23.35 33.67 -29.67
N PRO A 259 24.34 34.12 -28.86
CA PRO A 259 24.16 34.35 -27.42
C PRO A 259 23.94 35.81 -27.00
N GLY A 260 23.47 36.00 -25.76
CA GLY A 260 23.41 37.30 -25.07
C GLY A 260 23.20 37.18 -23.56
N GLU A 261 24.27 37.46 -22.80
CA GLU A 261 24.36 37.99 -21.43
C GLU A 261 23.37 37.59 -20.32
N GLY A 262 23.89 37.22 -19.13
CA GLY A 262 23.11 37.32 -17.88
C GLY A 262 23.59 36.49 -16.67
N SER A 263 24.30 37.15 -15.75
CA SER A 263 24.47 36.79 -14.32
C SER A 263 24.87 35.35 -13.93
N ALA A 264 26.11 35.22 -13.43
CA ALA A 264 26.54 34.11 -12.60
C ALA A 264 25.87 34.10 -11.21
N PHE A 265 25.78 32.94 -10.57
CA PHE A 265 25.94 32.86 -9.10
C PHE A 265 26.58 31.54 -8.65
N PHE A 266 27.44 31.69 -7.63
CA PHE A 266 28.30 30.73 -6.91
C PHE A 266 27.63 29.43 -6.41
N THR A 267 28.32 28.35 -5.98
CA THR A 267 29.72 27.85 -6.11
C THR A 267 29.81 26.49 -5.40
N GLN A 268 30.76 25.63 -5.80
CA GLN A 268 31.08 24.35 -5.14
C GLN A 268 31.56 24.51 -3.68
N LEU A 269 31.31 23.50 -2.84
CA LEU A 269 32.16 23.22 -1.68
C LEU A 269 32.31 21.71 -1.43
N TYR A 270 32.82 21.32 -0.26
CA TYR A 270 33.66 20.14 -0.05
C TYR A 270 32.97 18.97 0.70
N GLY A 271 33.45 17.72 0.63
CA GLY A 271 34.68 17.20 0.01
C GLY A 271 35.78 16.85 1.03
N GLN A 272 35.96 15.56 1.31
CA GLN A 272 37.21 14.86 1.70
C GLN A 272 36.94 13.36 1.46
#